data_AF-A0A2V7ZK08-F1
#
_entry.id   AF-A0A2V7ZK08-F1
#
_cell.length_a   1.000
_cell.length_b   1.000
_cell.length_c   1.000
_cell.angle_alpha   90.00
_cell.angle_beta   90.00
_cell.angle_gamma   90.00
#
_symmetry.space_group_name_H-M   'P 1'
#
loop_
_entity.id
_entity.type
_entity.pdbx_description
1 polymer ?
#
loop_
_entity_poly.entity_id
_entity_poly.type
_entity_poly.pdbx_seq_one_letter_code
_entity_poly.pdbx_strand_id
1 'polypeptide(L)'
;MNEALAQRISDDLLRPVVTTTWKFWLLVAVLGSIVAIGLGTWFYQMYMGFGLTGINMPVYWAFYITNFVFWIGISHAGTLISAILRLVNAGWRRPVTRCAEVITVFALMIGALFPIIHLGRPWLFRRLGRSGRTSARRSCGTSSRSTPISPAASCSCCFR
;
A
#
# COMPACT_ATOMS: atom_id res chain seq x y z
N MET A 1 -8.83 4.45 46.38
CA MET A 1 -8.52 3.05 46.02
C MET A 1 -8.43 2.84 44.51
N ASN A 2 -9.28 3.46 43.69
CA ASN A 2 -9.25 3.32 42.23
C ASN A 2 -7.98 3.89 41.56
N GLU A 3 -7.38 4.94 42.12
CA GLU A 3 -6.17 5.57 41.59
C GLU A 3 -4.94 4.65 41.68
N ALA A 4 -4.73 4.00 42.83
CA ALA A 4 -3.60 3.08 43.02
C ALA A 4 -3.71 1.82 42.14
N LEU A 5 -4.94 1.37 41.83
CA LEU A 5 -5.16 0.21 40.95
C LEU A 5 -4.96 0.60 39.48
N ALA A 6 -5.40 1.80 39.08
CA ALA A 6 -5.13 2.35 37.75
C ALA A 6 -3.61 2.55 37.50
N GLN A 7 -2.88 3.01 38.51
CA GLN A 7 -1.41 3.11 38.45
C GLN A 7 -0.75 1.75 38.27
N ARG A 8 -1.13 0.73 39.06
CA ARG A 8 -0.60 -0.65 38.91
C ARG A 8 -0.86 -1.24 37.53
N ILE A 9 -2.06 -1.05 36.97
CA ILE A 9 -2.37 -1.53 35.62
C ILE A 9 -1.52 -0.80 34.57
N SER A 10 -1.35 0.51 34.72
CA SER A 10 -0.52 1.29 33.80
C SER A 10 0.94 0.85 33.87
N ASP A 11 1.47 0.66 35.08
CA ASP A 11 2.84 0.19 35.32
C ASP A 11 3.06 -1.21 34.74
N ASP A 12 2.10 -2.14 34.90
CA ASP A 12 2.19 -3.49 34.31
C ASP A 12 2.13 -3.46 32.77
N LEU A 13 1.34 -2.55 32.18
CA LEU A 13 1.30 -2.36 30.72
C LEU A 13 2.57 -1.69 30.16
N LEU A 14 3.18 -0.78 30.93
CA LEU A 14 4.41 -0.09 30.58
C LEU A 14 5.67 -0.94 30.82
N ARG A 15 5.61 -1.89 31.75
CA ARG A 15 6.73 -2.77 32.11
C ARG A 15 7.46 -3.39 30.90
N PRO A 16 6.80 -4.00 29.90
CA PRO A 16 7.49 -4.55 28.73
C PRO A 16 8.16 -3.49 27.84
N VAL A 17 7.73 -2.23 27.89
CA VAL A 17 8.36 -1.11 27.17
C VAL A 17 9.56 -0.57 27.93
N VAL A 18 9.49 -0.55 29.27
CA VAL A 18 10.51 0.07 30.13
C VAL A 18 11.64 -0.92 30.48
N THR A 19 11.34 -2.18 30.74
CA THR A 19 12.34 -3.20 31.09
C THR A 19 12.67 -4.06 29.89
N THR A 20 13.55 -3.57 29.03
CA THR A 20 13.99 -4.31 27.84
C THR A 20 15.21 -5.19 28.13
N THR A 21 15.02 -6.51 28.15
CA THR A 21 16.08 -7.50 28.35
C THR A 21 17.06 -7.55 27.18
N TRP A 22 18.34 -7.90 27.41
CA TRP A 22 19.35 -8.09 26.34
C TRP A 22 18.89 -9.04 25.21
N LYS A 23 18.13 -10.08 25.55
CA LYS A 23 17.52 -11.02 24.59
C LYS A 23 16.56 -10.34 23.61
N PHE A 24 15.84 -9.30 24.05
CA PHE A 24 14.96 -8.53 23.17
C PHE A 24 15.77 -7.71 22.17
N TRP A 25 16.85 -7.06 22.60
CA TRP A 25 17.73 -6.32 21.70
C TRP A 25 18.40 -7.22 20.66
N LEU A 26 18.82 -8.43 21.05
CA LEU A 26 19.31 -9.43 20.09
C LEU A 26 18.24 -9.81 19.06
N LEU A 27 17.01 -10.06 19.51
CA LEU A 27 15.91 -10.41 18.60
C LEU A 27 15.60 -9.26 17.63
N VAL A 28 15.54 -8.02 18.13
CA VAL A 28 15.34 -6.82 17.30
C VAL A 28 16.47 -6.64 16.30
N ALA A 29 17.73 -6.84 16.70
CA ALA A 29 18.87 -6.74 15.81
C ALA A 29 18.82 -7.81 14.70
N VAL A 30 18.47 -9.06 15.04
CA VAL A 30 18.31 -10.15 14.07
C VAL A 30 17.17 -9.85 13.09
N LEU A 31 15.97 -9.53 13.57
CA LEU A 31 14.84 -9.20 12.71
C LEU A 31 15.11 -7.95 11.86
N GLY A 32 15.73 -6.92 12.45
CA GLY A 32 16.12 -5.70 11.75
C GLY A 32 17.16 -5.96 10.67
N SER A 33 18.12 -6.86 10.91
CA SER A 33 19.12 -7.26 9.90
C SER A 33 18.47 -7.97 8.71
N ILE A 34 17.48 -8.84 8.95
CA ILE A 34 16.75 -9.53 7.89
C ILE A 34 15.99 -8.52 7.02
N VAL A 35 15.32 -7.55 7.65
CA VAL A 35 14.62 -6.47 6.94
C VAL A 35 15.60 -5.61 6.14
N ALA A 36 16.76 -5.25 6.71
CA ALA A 36 17.78 -4.46 6.04
C ALA A 36 18.37 -5.19 4.82
N ILE A 37 18.63 -6.49 4.93
CA ILE A 37 19.07 -7.33 3.80
C ILE A 37 17.98 -7.39 2.73
N GLY A 38 16.71 -7.57 3.12
CA GLY A 38 15.57 -7.57 2.19
C GLY A 38 15.39 -6.24 1.44
N LEU A 39 15.58 -5.11 2.11
CA LEU A 39 15.60 -3.79 1.47
C LEU A 39 16.82 -3.61 0.58
N GLY A 40 18.00 -4.10 1.01
CA GLY A 40 19.24 -4.02 0.23
C GLY A 40 19.17 -4.81 -1.07
N THR A 41 18.69 -6.05 -1.03
CA THR A 41 18.48 -6.86 -2.24
C THR A 41 17.41 -6.26 -3.14
N TRP A 42 16.37 -5.65 -2.55
CA TRP A 42 15.35 -4.92 -3.30
C TRP A 42 15.92 -3.71 -4.06
N PHE A 43 16.70 -2.85 -3.41
CA PHE A 43 17.36 -1.72 -4.06
C PHE A 43 18.32 -2.20 -5.15
N TYR A 44 19.11 -3.23 -4.86
CA TYR A 44 20.04 -3.83 -5.83
C TYR A 44 19.31 -4.34 -7.08
N GLN A 45 18.14 -4.97 -6.90
CA GLN A 45 17.28 -5.41 -8.00
C GLN A 45 16.71 -4.24 -8.83
N MET A 46 16.46 -3.08 -8.21
CA MET A 46 16.06 -1.87 -8.94
C MET A 46 17.18 -1.32 -9.84
N TYR A 47 18.45 -1.43 -9.43
CA TYR A 47 19.59 -0.88 -10.17
C TYR A 47 20.05 -1.77 -11.33
N MET A 48 20.18 -3.08 -11.12
CA MET A 48 20.62 -4.01 -12.18
C MET A 48 19.48 -4.63 -13.00
N GLY A 49 18.22 -4.40 -12.62
CA GLY A 49 17.05 -4.88 -13.37
C GLY A 49 16.67 -6.35 -13.12
N PHE A 50 15.55 -6.77 -13.70
CA PHE A 50 14.96 -8.12 -13.54
C PHE A 50 15.79 -9.28 -14.14
N GLY A 51 16.95 -8.99 -14.73
CA GLY A 51 17.83 -9.99 -15.33
C GLY A 51 18.51 -10.92 -14.31
N LEU A 52 18.63 -10.52 -13.04
CA LEU A 52 19.30 -11.32 -12.01
C LEU A 52 18.46 -12.47 -11.45
N THR A 53 17.13 -12.41 -11.59
CA THR A 53 16.24 -13.40 -10.97
C THR A 53 16.18 -14.74 -11.72
N GLY A 54 16.78 -14.86 -12.92
CA GLY A 54 16.84 -16.13 -13.66
C GLY A 54 15.47 -16.72 -14.02
N ILE A 55 14.39 -15.93 -13.94
CA ILE A 55 13.02 -16.37 -14.20
C ILE A 55 12.77 -16.37 -15.70
N ASN A 56 12.36 -17.53 -16.23
CA ASN A 56 12.00 -17.72 -17.63
C ASN A 56 10.80 -16.86 -18.05
N MET A 57 10.85 -16.34 -19.28
CA MET A 57 9.80 -15.55 -19.92
C MET A 57 8.65 -16.49 -20.33
N PRO A 58 7.68 -16.77 -19.43
CA PRO A 58 6.43 -15.98 -19.35
C PRO A 58 5.90 -15.70 -17.92
N VAL A 59 6.57 -16.15 -16.85
CA VAL A 59 6.02 -16.15 -15.47
C VAL A 59 6.76 -15.19 -14.52
N TYR A 60 7.57 -14.27 -15.03
CA TYR A 60 8.27 -13.27 -14.20
C TYR A 60 7.35 -12.35 -13.39
N TRP A 61 6.09 -12.22 -13.80
CA TRP A 61 5.12 -11.36 -13.14
C TRP A 61 4.35 -12.03 -11.98
N ALA A 62 4.11 -13.35 -12.08
CA ALA A 62 3.20 -14.04 -11.18
C ALA A 62 3.68 -13.97 -9.72
N PHE A 63 4.97 -14.12 -9.47
CA PHE A 63 5.54 -14.05 -8.12
C PHE A 63 5.29 -12.70 -7.44
N TYR A 64 5.38 -11.59 -8.17
CA TYR A 64 5.11 -10.26 -7.61
C TYR A 64 3.62 -10.06 -7.28
N ILE A 65 2.72 -10.59 -8.12
CA ILE A 65 1.28 -10.50 -7.90
C ILE A 65 0.83 -11.40 -6.76
N THR A 66 1.33 -12.63 -6.67
CA THR A 66 1.01 -13.52 -5.56
C THR A 66 1.42 -12.91 -4.22
N ASN A 67 2.61 -12.30 -4.15
CA ASN A 67 3.04 -11.57 -2.95
C ASN A 67 2.11 -10.38 -2.64
N PHE A 68 1.78 -9.55 -3.64
CA PHE A 68 0.84 -8.44 -3.46
C PHE A 68 -0.53 -8.91 -2.91
N VAL A 69 -1.14 -9.91 -3.56
CA VAL A 69 -2.44 -10.45 -3.14
C VAL A 69 -2.37 -11.09 -1.75
N PHE A 70 -1.25 -11.76 -1.42
CA PHE A 70 -1.04 -12.31 -0.09
C PHE A 70 -1.09 -11.23 1.00
N TRP A 71 -0.34 -10.13 0.83
CA TRP A 71 -0.34 -9.04 1.82
C TRP A 71 -1.70 -8.33 1.93
N ILE A 72 -2.40 -8.14 0.81
CA ILE A 72 -3.77 -7.61 0.79
C ILE A 72 -4.74 -8.58 1.50
N GLY A 73 -4.59 -9.88 1.30
CA GLY A 73 -5.38 -10.91 2.00
C GLY A 73 -5.21 -10.86 3.52
N ILE A 74 -3.97 -10.73 4.00
CA ILE A 74 -3.69 -10.54 5.44
C ILE A 74 -4.34 -9.27 5.99
N SER A 75 -4.29 -8.16 5.23
CA SER A 75 -4.97 -6.91 5.62
C SER A 75 -6.50 -7.08 5.73
N HIS A 76 -7.13 -7.73 4.75
CA HIS A 76 -8.58 -7.96 4.79
C HIS A 76 -9.00 -8.86 5.95
N ALA A 77 -8.24 -9.91 6.24
CA ALA A 77 -8.50 -10.80 7.37
C ALA A 77 -8.52 -10.02 8.69
N GLY A 78 -7.60 -9.09 8.91
CA GLY A 78 -7.58 -8.27 10.13
C GLY A 78 -8.80 -7.33 10.27
N THR A 79 -9.28 -6.75 9.15
CA THR A 79 -10.51 -5.92 9.17
C THR A 79 -11.76 -6.74 9.47
N LEU A 80 -11.84 -7.97 8.93
CA LEU A 80 -12.94 -8.90 9.16
C LEU A 80 -12.99 -9.35 10.63
N ILE A 81 -11.84 -9.69 11.23
CA ILE A 81 -11.75 -10.03 12.65
C ILE A 81 -12.26 -8.88 13.51
N SER A 82 -11.85 -7.64 13.20
CA SER A 82 -12.31 -6.48 13.97
C SER A 82 -13.81 -6.20 13.80
N ALA A 83 -14.40 -6.53 12.66
CA ALA A 83 -15.85 -6.42 12.44
C ALA A 83 -16.63 -7.48 13.23
N ILE A 84 -16.20 -8.74 13.19
CA ILE A 84 -16.85 -9.84 13.93
C ILE A 84 -16.80 -9.59 15.43
N LEU A 85 -15.66 -9.16 15.98
CA LEU A 85 -15.54 -8.85 17.41
C LEU A 85 -16.43 -7.67 17.85
N ARG A 86 -16.75 -6.75 16.94
CA ARG A 86 -17.73 -5.68 17.19
C ARG A 86 -19.16 -6.22 17.21
N LEU A 87 -19.51 -7.17 16.33
CA LEU A 87 -20.82 -7.83 16.29
C LEU A 87 -21.09 -8.71 17.52
N VAL A 88 -20.11 -9.50 17.96
CA VAL A 88 -20.24 -10.43 19.10
C VAL A 88 -20.26 -9.69 20.45
N ASN A 89 -20.01 -8.38 20.45
CA ASN A 89 -20.03 -7.50 21.62
C ASN A 89 -19.26 -8.06 22.84
N ALA A 90 -18.17 -8.79 22.61
CA ALA A 90 -17.37 -9.39 23.67
C ALA A 90 -16.62 -8.31 24.47
N GLY A 91 -16.68 -8.38 25.80
CA GLY A 91 -16.01 -7.42 26.71
C GLY A 91 -14.48 -7.42 26.61
N TRP A 92 -13.90 -8.53 26.15
CA TRP A 92 -12.45 -8.74 26.03
C TRP A 92 -11.87 -8.28 24.68
N ARG A 93 -12.66 -7.64 23.80
CA ARG A 93 -12.25 -7.33 22.41
C ARG A 93 -11.17 -6.26 22.28
N ARG A 94 -11.05 -5.34 23.25
CA ARG A 94 -10.21 -4.13 23.17
C ARG A 94 -8.73 -4.40 22.84
N PRO A 95 -8.01 -5.36 23.47
CA PRO A 95 -6.63 -5.67 23.11
C PRO A 95 -6.51 -6.30 21.72
N VAL A 96 -7.42 -7.21 21.36
CA VAL A 96 -7.36 -7.95 20.09
C VAL A 96 -7.60 -7.03 18.90
N THR A 97 -8.56 -6.11 18.98
CA THR A 97 -8.86 -5.16 17.89
C THR A 97 -7.70 -4.21 17.63
N ARG A 98 -6.98 -3.78 18.67
CA ARG A 98 -5.78 -2.92 18.53
C ARG A 98 -4.65 -3.66 17.82
N CYS A 99 -4.37 -4.91 18.22
CA CYS A 99 -3.36 -5.72 17.55
C CYS A 99 -3.72 -5.98 16.08
N ALA A 100 -5.00 -6.27 15.80
CA ALA A 100 -5.48 -6.47 14.44
C ALA A 100 -5.31 -5.21 13.58
N GLU A 101 -5.69 -4.03 14.08
CA GLU A 101 -5.51 -2.75 13.38
C GLU A 101 -4.02 -2.45 13.07
N VAL A 102 -3.11 -2.77 13.99
CA VAL A 102 -1.68 -2.57 13.77
C VAL A 102 -1.15 -3.49 12.68
N ILE A 103 -1.55 -4.78 12.70
CA ILE A 103 -1.12 -5.76 11.69
C ILE A 103 -1.63 -5.37 10.29
N THR A 104 -2.86 -4.87 10.17
CA THR A 104 -3.40 -4.45 8.86
C THR A 104 -2.66 -3.24 8.30
N VAL A 105 -2.33 -2.24 9.13
CA VAL A 105 -1.55 -1.07 8.69
C VAL A 105 -0.15 -1.49 8.23
N PHE A 106 0.54 -2.37 8.97
CA PHE A 106 1.85 -2.88 8.56
C PHE A 106 1.77 -3.71 7.27
N ALA A 107 0.79 -4.60 7.15
CA ALA A 107 0.59 -5.41 5.94
C ALA A 107 0.29 -4.54 4.71
N LEU A 108 -0.50 -3.47 4.85
CA LEU A 108 -0.78 -2.54 3.76
C LEU A 108 0.45 -1.72 3.37
N MET A 109 1.27 -1.26 4.33
CA MET A 109 2.50 -0.54 4.01
C MET A 109 3.47 -1.40 3.18
N ILE A 110 3.61 -2.68 3.53
CA ILE A 110 4.46 -3.62 2.78
C ILE A 110 3.81 -3.98 1.44
N GLY A 111 2.50 -4.25 1.44
CA GLY A 111 1.71 -4.56 0.24
C GLY A 111 1.74 -3.45 -0.82
N ALA A 112 1.65 -2.18 -0.41
CA ALA A 112 1.67 -1.01 -1.28
C ALA A 112 3.01 -0.78 -1.98
N LEU A 113 4.09 -1.39 -1.48
CA LEU A 113 5.41 -1.29 -2.10
C LEU A 113 5.47 -2.13 -3.39
N PHE A 114 4.80 -3.29 -3.46
CA PHE A 114 4.88 -4.21 -4.61
C PHE A 114 4.37 -3.66 -5.95
N PRO A 115 3.26 -2.90 -6.02
CA PRO A 115 2.83 -2.24 -7.26
C PRO A 115 3.86 -1.25 -7.81
N ILE A 116 4.60 -0.55 -6.95
CA ILE A 116 5.62 0.42 -7.34
C ILE A 116 6.80 -0.30 -8.03
N ILE A 117 7.16 -1.47 -7.52
CA ILE A 117 8.22 -2.33 -8.07
C ILE A 117 7.78 -2.89 -9.42
N HIS A 118 6.52 -3.30 -9.52
CA HIS A 118 5.99 -3.90 -10.73
C HIS A 118 5.94 -2.91 -11.90
N LEU A 119 5.70 -1.61 -11.65
CA LEU A 119 5.55 -0.62 -12.71
C LEU A 119 6.85 -0.31 -13.47
N GLY A 120 8.03 -0.76 -13.03
CA GLY A 120 9.32 -0.67 -13.75
C GLY A 120 9.85 0.74 -14.04
N ARG A 121 8.99 1.76 -14.04
CA ARG A 121 9.27 3.19 -14.25
C ARG A 121 8.43 4.04 -13.29
N PRO A 122 8.85 4.21 -12.02
CA PRO A 122 8.10 5.00 -11.04
C PRO A 122 7.91 6.48 -11.46
N TRP A 123 8.71 7.01 -12.39
CA TRP A 123 8.61 8.40 -12.86
C TRP A 123 7.47 8.68 -13.85
N LEU A 124 6.86 7.65 -14.45
CA LEU A 124 5.73 7.84 -15.38
C LEU A 124 4.42 8.14 -14.63
N PHE A 125 4.27 7.62 -13.40
CA PHE A 125 3.13 7.94 -12.53
C PHE A 125 3.00 9.46 -12.30
N ARG A 126 4.14 10.15 -12.11
CA ARG A 126 4.17 11.61 -11.98
C ARG A 126 3.74 12.35 -13.26
N ARG A 127 3.97 11.78 -14.46
CA ARG A 127 3.55 12.41 -15.74
C ARG A 127 2.06 12.26 -16.01
N LEU A 128 1.43 11.13 -15.66
CA LEU A 128 -0.01 10.94 -15.85
C LEU A 128 -0.85 11.82 -14.93
N GLY A 129 -0.41 12.09 -13.70
CA GLY A 129 -1.08 13.05 -12.80
C GLY A 129 -1.05 14.51 -13.28
N ARG A 130 -0.14 14.87 -14.19
CA ARG A 130 -0.05 16.21 -14.81
C ARG A 130 -0.70 16.30 -16.19
N SER A 131 -0.84 15.18 -16.91
CA SER A 131 -1.31 15.15 -18.30
C SER A 131 -2.84 15.18 -18.46
N GLY A 132 -3.62 15.22 -17.36
CA GLY A 132 -5.07 15.34 -17.40
C GLY A 132 -5.61 16.77 -17.63
N ARG A 133 -4.77 17.82 -17.58
CA ARG A 133 -5.21 19.22 -17.76
C ARG A 133 -4.87 19.84 -19.11
N THR A 134 -4.03 19.23 -19.94
CA THR A 134 -3.50 19.88 -21.15
C THR A 134 -4.09 19.39 -22.47
N SER A 135 -4.85 18.29 -22.48
CA SER A 135 -5.50 17.80 -23.72
C SER A 135 -6.93 18.34 -23.92
N ALA A 136 -7.59 18.88 -22.90
CA ALA A 136 -8.93 19.46 -23.03
C ALA A 136 -8.94 20.88 -23.63
N ARG A 137 -7.78 21.52 -23.85
CA ARG A 137 -7.68 22.93 -24.29
C ARG A 137 -7.16 23.13 -25.72
N ARG A 138 -6.92 22.06 -26.49
CA ARG A 138 -6.35 22.16 -27.86
C ARG A 138 -7.31 21.82 -29.00
N SER A 139 -8.60 21.63 -28.74
CA SER A 139 -9.58 21.32 -29.80
C SER A 139 -10.60 22.42 -30.07
N CYS A 140 -10.49 23.60 -29.44
CA CYS A 140 -11.28 24.77 -29.80
C CYS A 140 -10.36 25.89 -30.28
N GLY A 141 -10.03 25.86 -31.57
CA GLY A 141 -9.21 26.88 -32.21
C GLY A 141 -9.19 26.71 -33.72
N THR A 142 -10.01 27.52 -34.39
CA THR A 142 -9.83 28.02 -35.76
C THR A 142 -9.92 27.03 -36.92
N SER A 143 -11.15 26.79 -37.39
CA SER A 143 -11.43 26.60 -38.82
C SER A 143 -12.53 27.59 -39.23
N SER A 144 -12.13 28.85 -39.44
CA SER A 144 -12.90 29.83 -40.18
C SER A 144 -12.50 29.71 -41.65
N ARG A 145 -13.23 28.91 -42.42
CA ARG A 145 -13.25 29.09 -43.87
C ARG A 145 -14.65 28.80 -44.41
N SER A 146 -15.26 29.90 -44.79
CA SER A 146 -16.49 30.09 -45.56
C SER A 146 -16.70 29.12 -46.71
N THR A 147 -17.85 28.43 -46.71
CA THR A 147 -18.64 28.16 -47.92
C THR A 147 -20.14 28.21 -47.55
N PRO A 148 -20.99 28.90 -48.31
CA PRO A 148 -22.42 28.95 -48.06
C PRO A 148 -23.09 27.66 -48.56
N ILE A 149 -24.34 27.44 -48.14
CA ILE A 149 -25.29 26.42 -48.63
C ILE A 149 -25.26 25.06 -47.88
N SER A 150 -25.83 25.01 -46.66
CA SER A 150 -26.81 23.97 -46.23
C SER A 150 -27.12 24.08 -44.72
N PRO A 151 -28.40 24.05 -44.28
CA PRO A 151 -28.77 24.06 -42.88
C PRO A 151 -28.89 22.63 -42.37
N ALA A 152 -27.88 22.14 -41.66
CA ALA A 152 -28.02 20.94 -40.83
C ALA A 152 -27.07 21.05 -39.63
N ALA A 153 -27.61 21.63 -38.57
CA ALA A 153 -27.05 21.54 -37.24
C ALA A 153 -26.94 20.06 -36.84
N SER A 154 -25.73 19.58 -36.56
CA SER A 154 -25.54 18.41 -35.71
C SER A 154 -24.16 18.48 -35.05
N CYS A 155 -24.15 19.14 -33.88
CA CYS A 155 -23.07 19.05 -32.92
C CYS A 155 -23.04 17.63 -32.33
N SER A 156 -22.35 16.71 -32.98
CA SER A 156 -21.98 15.41 -32.40
C SER A 156 -20.53 15.46 -31.94
N CYS A 157 -20.32 16.06 -30.78
CA CYS A 157 -19.11 15.91 -29.98
C CYS A 157 -19.51 15.69 -28.52
N CYS A 158 -19.82 14.44 -28.18
CA CYS A 158 -19.45 13.85 -26.90
C CYS A 158 -19.69 12.34 -26.96
N PHE A 159 -18.73 11.56 -26.47
CA PHE A 159 -18.77 10.11 -26.25
C PHE A 159 -18.15 9.20 -27.34
N ARG A 160 -16.81 9.20 -27.40
CA ARG A 160 -16.06 7.95 -27.43
C ARG A 160 -14.69 8.09 -26.77
#